data_AF-A0A9D7PLA5-F1
#
_entry.id   AF-A0A9D7PLA5-F1
#
_cell.length_a   1.000
_cell.length_b   1.000
_cell.length_c   1.000
_cell.angle_alpha   90.00
_cell.angle_beta   90.00
_cell.angle_gamma   90.00
#
_symmetry.space_group_name_H-M   'P 1'
#
loop_
_entity.id
_entity.type
_entity.pdbx_description
1 polymer ?
#
loop_
_entity_poly.entity_id
_entity_poly.type
_entity_poly.pdbx_seq_one_letter_code
_entity_poly.pdbx_strand_id
1 'polypeptide(L)'
;MKIFERNNPFISVIFLTIVVLCDCAMPKPDSTDPEEWAYYNHDPQNSKFSALDKIDTGNVVQLKKYGSLKIPLSMGLVYFSTPLSCGVR
;
A
#
# COMPACT_ATOMS: atom_id res chain seq x y z
N MET A 1 18.82 -35.96 8.74
CA MET A 1 17.64 -35.35 8.10
C MET A 1 18.15 -34.42 7.02
N LYS A 2 18.29 -34.90 5.78
CA LYS A 2 18.86 -34.13 4.67
C LYS A 2 17.73 -33.26 4.09
N ILE A 3 17.76 -31.98 4.44
CA ILE A 3 16.83 -30.98 3.93
C ILE A 3 17.10 -30.85 2.42
N PHE A 4 16.02 -30.88 1.65
CA PHE A 4 15.98 -30.94 0.20
C PHE A 4 16.75 -29.77 -0.44
N GLU A 5 18.01 -29.97 -0.81
CA GLU A 5 18.64 -29.21 -1.88
C GLU A 5 18.33 -29.88 -3.22
N ARG A 6 17.13 -29.61 -3.74
CA ARG A 6 16.85 -29.80 -5.15
C ARG A 6 16.28 -28.50 -5.65
N ASN A 7 17.14 -27.69 -6.26
CA ASN A 7 16.79 -26.52 -7.07
C ASN A 7 15.92 -27.00 -8.24
N ASN A 8 14.63 -27.21 -7.97
CA ASN A 8 13.67 -27.65 -8.94
C ASN A 8 13.04 -26.39 -9.54
N PRO A 9 13.35 -26.03 -10.80
CA PRO A 9 12.84 -24.79 -11.41
C PRO A 9 11.31 -24.77 -11.42
N PHE A 10 10.66 -25.94 -11.44
CA PHE A 10 9.21 -26.06 -11.33
C PHE A 10 8.65 -25.54 -10.00
N ILE A 11 9.34 -25.75 -8.88
CA ILE A 11 8.92 -25.22 -7.57
C ILE A 11 9.03 -23.69 -7.57
N SER A 12 10.13 -23.16 -8.12
CA SER A 12 10.32 -21.70 -8.28
C SER A 12 9.23 -21.05 -9.12
N VAL A 13 8.85 -21.69 -10.24
CA VAL A 13 7.75 -21.21 -11.11
C VAL A 13 6.40 -21.24 -10.39
N ILE A 14 6.13 -22.28 -9.58
CA ILE A 14 4.89 -22.36 -8.79
C ILE A 14 4.82 -21.22 -7.78
N PHE A 15 5.90 -20.96 -7.03
CA PHE A 15 5.94 -19.84 -6.09
C PHE A 15 5.76 -18.49 -6.80
N LEU A 16 6.41 -18.29 -7.94
CA LEU A 16 6.26 -17.08 -8.74
C LEU A 16 4.81 -16.90 -9.22
N THR A 17 4.18 -17.98 -9.66
CA THR A 17 2.77 -17.98 -10.11
C THR A 17 1.82 -17.66 -8.96
N ILE A 18 2.06 -18.22 -7.77
CA ILE A 18 1.26 -17.94 -6.58
C ILE A 18 1.39 -16.46 -6.19
N VAL A 19 2.60 -15.90 -6.17
CA VAL A 19 2.83 -14.48 -5.86
C VAL A 19 2.10 -13.57 -6.84
N VAL A 20 2.17 -13.85 -8.14
CA VAL A 20 1.46 -13.08 -9.17
C VAL A 20 -0.06 -13.19 -9.01
N LEU A 21 -0.58 -14.38 -8.73
CA LEU A 21 -2.03 -14.58 -8.52
C LEU A 21 -2.53 -13.89 -7.25
N CYS A 22 -1.73 -13.87 -6.18
CA CYS A 22 -2.05 -13.14 -4.96
C CYS A 22 -2.08 -11.63 -5.19
N ASP A 23 -1.16 -11.09 -5.99
CA ASP A 23 -1.12 -9.66 -6.33
C ASP A 23 -2.31 -9.26 -7.23
N CYS A 24 -2.74 -10.15 -8.14
CA CYS A 24 -3.92 -9.94 -8.98
C CYS A 24 -5.27 -10.10 -8.25
N ALA A 25 -5.33 -10.94 -7.21
CA ALA A 25 -6.54 -11.17 -6.42
C ALA A 25 -6.76 -10.12 -5.34
N MET A 26 -5.79 -9.21 -5.14
CA MET A 26 -5.91 -8.15 -4.17
C MET A 26 -6.97 -7.14 -4.67
N PRO A 27 -8.02 -6.86 -3.88
CA PRO A 27 -9.02 -5.87 -4.27
C PRO A 27 -8.29 -4.57 -4.58
N LYS A 28 -8.62 -3.98 -5.73
CA LYS A 28 -8.06 -2.68 -6.10
C LYS A 28 -8.42 -1.68 -4.99
N PRO A 29 -7.47 -0.84 -4.56
CA PRO A 29 -7.78 0.24 -3.63
C PRO A 29 -8.98 1.05 -4.13
N ASP A 30 -10.01 1.19 -3.31
CA ASP A 30 -11.24 1.87 -3.72
C ASP A 30 -11.09 3.36 -3.46
N SER A 31 -10.83 4.14 -4.51
CA SER A 31 -10.78 5.60 -4.42
C SER A 31 -12.11 6.25 -4.02
N THR A 32 -13.22 5.50 -3.97
CA THR A 32 -14.54 6.01 -3.62
C THR A 32 -14.88 5.83 -2.14
N ASP A 33 -14.11 5.04 -1.39
CA ASP A 33 -14.26 4.94 0.05
C ASP A 33 -13.66 6.20 0.74
N PRO A 34 -14.49 7.04 1.39
CA PRO A 34 -14.00 8.24 2.07
C PRO A 34 -13.11 7.96 3.29
N GLU A 35 -13.09 6.73 3.81
CA GLU A 35 -12.23 6.32 4.93
C GLU A 35 -10.82 5.90 4.50
N GLU A 36 -10.59 5.65 3.20
CA GLU A 36 -9.33 5.16 2.67
C GLU A 36 -8.52 6.26 1.97
N TRP A 37 -7.22 6.36 2.25
CA TRP A 37 -6.28 7.19 1.48
C TRP A 37 -5.43 6.33 0.57
N ALA A 38 -6.07 5.79 -0.46
CA ALA A 38 -5.53 4.67 -1.23
C ALA A 38 -4.45 5.08 -2.26
N TYR A 39 -4.46 6.35 -2.68
CA TYR A 39 -3.50 6.93 -3.63
C TYR A 39 -2.74 8.08 -2.99
N TYR A 40 -1.53 8.39 -3.48
CA TYR A 40 -0.72 9.51 -2.97
C TYR A 40 -1.51 10.83 -2.86
N ASN A 41 -2.41 11.08 -3.82
CA ASN A 41 -3.24 12.27 -3.85
C ASN A 41 -4.73 12.01 -3.57
N HIS A 42 -5.06 10.91 -2.86
CA HIS A 42 -6.42 10.43 -2.56
C HIS A 42 -7.17 9.88 -3.77
N ASP A 43 -7.21 10.62 -4.88
CA ASP A 43 -7.96 10.26 -6.08
C ASP A 43 -7.14 10.48 -7.38
N PRO A 44 -7.58 9.90 -8.52
CA PRO A 44 -6.90 10.06 -9.82
C PRO A 44 -6.87 11.49 -10.36
N GLN A 45 -7.79 12.36 -9.91
CA GLN A 45 -7.87 13.77 -10.31
C GLN A 45 -6.94 14.66 -9.47
N ASN A 46 -6.22 14.07 -8.51
CA ASN A 46 -5.23 14.75 -7.67
C ASN A 46 -5.85 15.91 -6.86
N SER A 47 -7.05 15.72 -6.30
CA SER A 47 -7.73 16.75 -5.53
C SER A 47 -7.12 16.96 -4.14
N LYS A 48 -6.49 15.91 -3.57
CA LYS A 48 -5.98 15.88 -2.19
C LYS A 48 -7.05 16.19 -1.14
N PHE A 49 -8.32 16.02 -1.49
CA PHE A 49 -9.46 16.30 -0.64
C PHE A 49 -9.95 15.02 0.03
N SER A 50 -10.26 15.08 1.33
CA SER A 50 -10.97 14.02 2.05
C SER A 50 -12.36 14.52 2.44
N ALA A 51 -13.37 13.67 2.26
CA ALA A 51 -14.75 13.96 2.63
C ALA A 51 -15.02 13.81 4.15
N LEU A 52 -14.05 13.38 4.95
CA LEU A 52 -14.20 13.22 6.40
C LEU A 52 -14.31 14.59 7.08
N ASP A 53 -15.38 14.80 7.82
CA ASP A 53 -15.74 16.05 8.48
C ASP A 53 -15.63 15.98 10.02
N LYS A 54 -15.18 14.84 10.56
CA LYS A 54 -15.04 14.64 12.00
C LYS A 54 -14.08 15.64 12.66
N ILE A 55 -13.13 16.19 11.89
CA ILE A 55 -12.27 17.29 12.31
C ILE A 55 -12.71 18.54 11.55
N ASP A 56 -13.08 19.58 12.29
CA ASP A 56 -13.61 20.82 11.75
C ASP A 56 -12.96 22.05 12.40
N THR A 57 -13.37 23.25 11.95
CA THR A 57 -12.84 24.53 12.47
C THR A 57 -13.14 24.77 13.95
N GLY A 58 -14.15 24.09 14.52
CA GLY A 58 -14.52 24.21 15.93
C GLY A 58 -13.72 23.27 16.85
N ASN A 59 -13.24 22.14 16.33
CA ASN A 59 -12.57 21.11 17.14
C ASN A 59 -11.08 20.91 16.83
N VAL A 60 -10.55 21.48 15.74
CA VAL A 60 -9.13 21.32 15.32
C VAL A 60 -8.12 21.67 16.42
N VAL A 61 -8.47 22.64 17.29
CA VAL A 61 -7.62 23.07 18.41
C VAL A 61 -7.45 21.99 19.50
N GLN A 62 -8.30 20.97 19.50
CA GLN A 62 -8.29 19.89 20.49
C GLN A 62 -7.42 18.69 20.05
N LEU A 63 -6.85 18.74 18.84
CA LEU A 63 -6.03 17.67 18.31
C LEU A 63 -4.79 17.44 19.16
N LYS A 64 -4.53 16.17 19.46
CA LYS A 64 -3.35 15.71 20.20
C LYS A 64 -2.58 14.71 19.37
N LYS A 65 -1.26 14.69 19.56
CA LYS A 65 -0.39 13.69 18.92
C LYS A 65 -0.80 12.29 19.36
N TYR A 66 -1.22 11.45 18.42
CA TYR A 66 -1.52 10.03 18.68
C TYR A 66 -0.27 9.15 18.63
N GLY A 67 0.61 9.36 17.65
CA GLY A 67 1.82 8.56 17.45
C GLY A 67 2.86 9.27 16.58
N SER A 68 4.06 8.71 16.51
CA SER A 68 5.10 9.17 15.59
C SER A 68 6.08 8.04 15.33
N LEU A 69 6.33 7.78 14.05
CA LEU A 69 7.31 6.83 13.57
C LEU A 69 8.50 7.61 12.99
N LYS A 70 9.72 7.30 13.43
CA LYS A 70 10.94 7.86 12.85
C LYS A 70 11.39 6.93 11.73
N ILE A 71 11.20 7.36 10.48
CA ILE A 71 11.69 6.63 9.32
C ILE A 71 13.09 7.16 8.99
N PRO A 72 14.15 6.34 9.06
CA PRO A 72 15.47 6.76 8.66
C PRO A 72 15.48 7.09 7.15
N LEU A 73 16.21 8.13 6.76
CA LEU A 73 16.32 8.59 5.36
C LEU A 73 16.70 7.47 4.38
N SER A 74 17.46 6.47 4.84
CA SER A 74 17.83 5.29 4.05
C SER A 74 16.66 4.36 3.70
N MET A 75 15.56 4.38 4.45
CA MET A 75 14.34 3.60 4.17
C MET A 75 13.26 4.39 3.42
N GLY A 76 13.34 5.73 3.39
CA GLY A 76 12.33 6.58 2.74
C GLY A 76 12.19 6.31 1.24
N LEU A 77 13.31 6.09 0.55
CA LEU A 77 13.31 5.82 -0.90
C LEU A 77 12.62 4.51 -1.30
N VAL A 78 12.54 3.52 -0.41
CA VAL A 78 11.91 2.22 -0.73
C VAL A 78 10.38 2.30 -0.69
N TYR A 79 9.82 3.11 0.20
CA TYR A 79 8.36 3.23 0.36
C TYR A 79 7.68 4.12 -0.69
N PHE A 80 8.38 5.10 -1.26
CA PHE A 80 7.81 6.00 -2.29
C PHE A 80 7.95 5.47 -3.73
N SER A 81 8.71 4.38 -3.93
CA SER A 81 9.12 3.94 -5.28
C SER A 81 8.47 2.64 -5.77
N THR A 82 7.57 2.02 -4.99
CA THR A 82 6.86 0.82 -5.45
C THR A 82 5.41 1.15 -5.80
N PRO A 83 5.12 1.59 -7.05
CA PRO A 83 3.89 1.15 -7.65
C PRO A 83 4.08 -0.35 -7.91
N LEU A 84 3.52 -1.21 -7.05
CA LEU A 84 3.19 -2.57 -7.48
C LEU A 84 2.12 -2.42 -8.57
N SER A 85 2.59 -2.14 -9.79
CA SER A 85 1.76 -2.08 -10.99
C SER A 85 1.31 -3.49 -11.31
N CYS A 86 0.18 -3.89 -10.72
CA CYS A 86 -0.73 -4.77 -11.44
C CYS A 86 -1.59 -3.89 -12.35
N GLY A 87 -0.98 -3.46 -13.47
CA GLY A 87 -1.51 -2.41 -14.31
C GLY A 87 -0.85 -2.35 -15.69
N VAL A 88 -0.77 -3.49 -16.39
CA VAL A 88 -0.65 -3.52 -17.86
C VAL A 88 -1.52 -4.64 -18.43
N ARG A 89 -2.83 -4.41 -18.47
CA ARG A 89 -3.74 -4.57 -19.64
C ARG A 89 -5.19 -4.48 -19.20
#